data_AF-A0A815QZL5-F1
#
_entry.id   AF-A0A815QZL5-F1
#
_cell.length_a   1.000
_cell.length_b   1.000
_cell.length_c   1.000
_cell.angle_alpha   90.00
_cell.angle_beta   90.00
_cell.angle_gamma   90.00
#
_symmetry.space_group_name_H-M   'P 1'
#
loop_
_entity.id
_entity.type
_entity.pdbx_description
1 polymer ?
#
loop_
_entity_poly.entity_id
_entity_poly.type
_entity_poly.pdbx_seq_one_letter_code
_entity_poly.pdbx_strand_id
1 'polypeptide(L)'
;MAEFRDLSPCRSISTNDIINLLRISAQQQYNAKERCEMNIIVEQNARVLFEQDYICEIILNTNGELSLSYPCNISVPVVDKWSKVQTSKIQSSVNIRDLFVRSRIARCRSRFVAPVIFVDGKYICRSSTLSSWAEIYSRSSMNRFIGTRNQSVVNPSTIDRTLTIDNDDTFDNVEQPEQRTIYDELRGADIDLLKIFDVGSIVNLMVQKKYTLFGMKLTGSEKFDKYNRYGSFEMILLPYPGCEHFRELVTVKYNAELMFYKWSLPKNDAIPEIPIHLSSCLYTDWSFWRTWNSVELTKNYLQIILHQLETNKCGILIHCLSGWDRTPLFISLLRLSLWADGCIHQSLTVEEILYLTLAYDWYLFGHNLSERL
;
A
#
# COMPACT_ATOMS: atom_id res chain seq x y z
N MET A 1 -0.60 33.47 2.57
CA MET A 1 0.32 32.98 3.61
C MET A 1 -0.47 32.84 4.89
N ALA A 2 -0.95 31.63 5.20
CA ALA A 2 -1.50 31.34 6.52
C ALA A 2 -0.31 31.03 7.45
N GLU A 3 -0.21 31.72 8.57
CA GLU A 3 0.81 31.48 9.58
C GLU A 3 0.58 30.10 10.22
N PHE A 4 1.38 29.11 9.83
CA PHE A 4 1.52 27.86 10.56
C PHE A 4 2.42 28.12 11.78
N ARG A 5 1.88 28.74 12.81
CA ARG A 5 2.54 28.85 14.12
C ARG A 5 1.93 27.76 15.01
N ASP A 6 2.80 27.02 15.69
CA ASP A 6 2.52 25.95 16.65
C ASP A 6 2.27 24.56 16.07
N LEU A 7 3.29 24.00 15.41
CA LEU A 7 3.49 22.56 15.48
C LEU A 7 4.79 22.31 16.26
N SER A 8 4.70 21.61 17.37
CA SER A 8 5.83 21.01 18.07
C SER A 8 5.51 19.53 18.27
N PRO A 9 6.51 18.63 18.40
CA PRO A 9 6.24 17.23 18.72
C PRO A 9 5.40 17.14 20.00
N CYS A 10 4.14 16.75 19.86
CA CYS A 10 3.16 16.92 20.93
C CYS A 10 3.14 15.67 21.81
N ARG A 11 3.16 15.86 23.14
CA ARG A 11 3.00 14.74 24.10
C ARG A 11 1.56 14.21 24.16
N SER A 12 0.60 14.97 23.65
CA SER A 12 -0.81 14.63 23.54
C SER A 12 -1.40 15.31 22.30
N ILE A 13 -2.14 14.58 21.49
CA ILE A 13 -2.77 15.12 20.28
C ILE A 13 -4.07 15.84 20.62
N SER A 14 -4.26 17.03 20.05
CA SER A 14 -5.50 17.80 20.15
C SER A 14 -6.29 17.80 18.84
N THR A 15 -7.55 18.21 18.89
CA THR A 15 -8.38 18.45 17.69
C THR A 15 -7.74 19.46 16.74
N ASN A 16 -6.99 20.44 17.24
CA ASN A 16 -6.32 21.43 16.40
C ASN A 16 -5.20 20.79 15.56
N ASP A 17 -4.49 19.80 16.10
CA ASP A 17 -3.45 19.06 15.37
C ASP A 17 -4.06 18.27 14.21
N ILE A 18 -5.24 17.67 14.42
CA ILE A 18 -6.00 16.96 13.37
C ILE A 18 -6.43 17.94 12.27
N ILE A 19 -6.98 19.10 12.64
CA ILE A 19 -7.38 20.14 11.68
C ILE A 19 -6.17 20.62 10.87
N ASN A 20 -5.02 20.84 11.53
CA ASN A 20 -3.80 21.26 10.86
C ASN A 20 -3.29 20.19 9.89
N LEU A 21 -3.30 18.91 10.28
CA LEU A 21 -2.95 17.80 9.40
C LEU A 21 -3.84 17.75 8.14
N LEU A 22 -5.16 17.94 8.30
CA LEU A 22 -6.09 17.98 7.17
C LEU A 22 -5.82 19.17 6.25
N ARG A 23 -5.54 20.36 6.80
CA ARG A 23 -5.17 21.55 6.02
C ARG A 23 -3.91 21.33 5.19
N ILE A 24 -2.88 20.72 5.77
CA ILE A 24 -1.64 20.40 5.07
C ILE A 24 -1.91 19.38 3.97
N SER A 25 -2.66 18.32 4.29
CA SER A 25 -3.02 17.27 3.32
C SER A 25 -3.80 17.82 2.13
N ALA A 26 -4.66 18.81 2.36
CA ALA A 26 -5.42 19.49 1.30
C ALA A 26 -4.57 20.41 0.42
N GLN A 27 -3.38 20.81 0.87
CA GLN A 27 -2.48 21.71 0.14
C GLN A 27 -1.36 20.96 -0.61
N GLN A 28 -0.89 19.84 -0.07
CA GLN A 28 0.23 19.10 -0.63
C GLN A 28 0.08 17.58 -0.44
N GLN A 29 0.62 16.82 -1.39
CA GLN A 29 0.88 15.39 -1.23
C GLN A 29 2.21 15.21 -0.50
N TYR A 30 2.29 14.28 0.45
CA TYR A 30 3.55 13.96 1.10
C TYR A 30 4.59 13.43 0.09
N ASN A 31 5.84 13.89 0.24
CA ASN A 31 6.99 13.44 -0.54
C ASN A 31 8.23 13.40 0.37
N ALA A 32 8.87 12.23 0.49
CA ALA A 32 10.03 12.04 1.36
C ALA A 32 11.28 12.85 0.96
N LYS A 33 11.32 13.44 -0.25
CA LYS A 33 12.37 14.40 -0.63
C LYS A 33 12.11 15.80 -0.08
N GLU A 34 10.86 16.13 0.23
CA GLU A 34 10.44 17.46 0.66
C GLU A 34 10.47 17.52 2.19
N ARG A 35 11.61 17.97 2.73
CA ARG A 35 11.85 18.00 4.18
C ARG A 35 11.36 19.32 4.79
N CYS A 36 10.06 19.58 4.74
CA CYS A 36 9.47 20.72 5.43
C CYS A 36 9.23 20.41 6.92
N GLU A 37 9.23 21.45 7.75
CA GLU A 37 9.02 21.36 9.20
C GLU A 37 7.74 20.58 9.56
N MET A 38 6.68 20.81 8.80
CA MET A 38 5.38 20.14 8.97
C MET A 38 5.49 18.62 8.77
N ASN A 39 6.20 18.17 7.73
CA ASN A 39 6.40 16.74 7.46
C ASN A 39 7.18 16.06 8.60
N ILE A 40 8.21 16.74 9.13
CA ILE A 40 8.99 16.25 10.26
C ILE A 40 8.09 16.06 11.49
N ILE A 41 7.20 17.01 11.76
CA ILE A 41 6.33 16.96 12.94
C ILE A 41 5.26 15.89 12.81
N VAL A 42 4.64 15.75 11.63
CA VAL A 42 3.67 14.67 11.38
C VAL A 42 4.32 13.29 11.51
N GLU A 43 5.54 13.11 10.98
CA GLU A 43 6.31 11.88 11.16
C GLU A 43 6.64 11.60 12.63
N GLN A 44 7.11 12.62 13.35
CA GLN A 44 7.48 12.47 14.76
C GLN A 44 6.27 12.14 15.63
N ASN A 45 5.13 12.81 15.42
CA ASN A 45 3.89 12.52 16.12
C ASN A 45 3.41 11.10 15.83
N ALA A 46 3.36 10.70 14.55
CA ALA A 46 2.96 9.33 14.18
C ALA A 46 3.87 8.28 14.83
N ARG A 47 5.19 8.53 14.86
CA ARG A 47 6.16 7.66 15.53
C ARG A 47 5.88 7.55 17.03
N VAL A 48 5.73 8.68 17.74
CA VAL A 48 5.48 8.69 19.19
C VAL A 48 4.21 7.91 19.53
N LEU A 49 3.15 8.05 18.74
CA LEU A 49 1.91 7.31 18.91
C LEU A 49 2.09 5.81 18.66
N PHE A 50 2.80 5.41 17.59
CA PHE A 50 3.17 4.01 17.36
C PHE A 50 3.95 3.41 18.55
N GLU A 51 4.92 4.17 19.05
CA GLU A 51 5.81 3.74 20.12
C GLU A 51 5.15 3.74 21.50
N GLN A 52 3.91 4.21 21.65
CA GLN A 52 3.18 4.03 22.91
C GLN A 52 2.89 2.54 23.16
N ASP A 53 2.42 1.82 22.14
CA ASP A 53 1.96 0.45 22.26
C ASP A 53 2.77 -0.59 21.49
N TYR A 54 3.60 -0.15 20.54
CA TYR A 54 4.55 -1.02 19.87
C TYR A 54 6.00 -0.72 20.27
N ILE A 55 6.84 -1.75 20.21
CA ILE A 55 8.28 -1.56 19.98
C ILE A 55 8.46 -1.60 18.46
N CYS A 56 9.05 -0.54 17.89
CA CYS A 56 9.25 -0.43 16.46
C CYS A 56 10.73 -0.49 16.09
N GLU A 57 11.05 -1.25 15.04
CA GLU A 57 12.29 -1.07 14.30
C GLU A 57 12.09 0.07 13.29
N ILE A 58 13.02 1.03 13.27
CA ILE A 58 12.90 2.21 12.41
C ILE A 58 13.80 2.03 11.20
N ILE A 59 13.17 1.89 10.03
CA ILE A 59 13.88 1.78 8.76
C ILE A 59 13.99 3.16 8.12
N LEU A 60 15.23 3.58 7.87
CA LEU A 60 15.53 4.86 7.22
C LEU A 60 15.25 4.80 5.73
N ASN A 61 14.39 5.70 5.27
CA ASN A 61 14.06 6.01 3.89
C ASN A 61 14.55 7.43 3.57
N THR A 62 15.85 7.67 3.78
CA THR A 62 16.44 9.00 3.69
C THR A 62 16.22 9.59 2.30
N ASN A 63 15.63 10.78 2.23
CA ASN A 63 15.30 11.47 0.97
C ASN A 63 14.47 10.61 -0.01
N GLY A 64 13.66 9.69 0.52
CA GLY A 64 12.82 8.80 -0.29
C GLY A 64 13.58 7.77 -1.11
N GLU A 65 14.79 7.39 -0.68
CA GLU A 65 15.62 6.40 -1.38
C GLU A 65 14.93 5.05 -1.56
N LEU A 66 14.11 4.60 -0.62
CA LEU A 66 13.33 3.36 -0.75
C LEU A 66 12.05 3.64 -1.54
N SER A 67 11.32 4.70 -1.18
CA SER A 67 10.13 5.18 -1.86
C SER A 67 9.88 6.65 -1.56
N LEU A 68 9.63 7.46 -2.59
CA LEU A 68 9.27 8.88 -2.44
C LEU A 68 7.94 9.09 -1.70
N SER A 69 7.07 8.07 -1.74
CA SER A 69 5.70 8.16 -1.23
C SER A 69 5.51 7.48 0.12
N TYR A 70 6.60 7.00 0.74
CA TYR A 70 6.61 6.41 2.09
C TYR A 70 7.35 7.34 3.05
N PRO A 71 7.06 7.30 4.36
CA PRO A 71 7.70 8.17 5.35
C PRO A 71 9.23 8.08 5.32
N CYS A 72 9.95 9.13 5.76
CA CYS A 72 11.41 9.07 5.90
C CYS A 72 11.84 8.11 7.01
N ASN A 73 11.02 7.98 8.06
CA ASN A 73 11.20 7.03 9.15
C ASN A 73 10.06 6.00 9.13
N ILE A 74 10.32 4.84 8.53
CA ILE A 74 9.32 3.78 8.43
C ILE A 74 9.32 2.99 9.73
N SER A 75 8.25 3.13 10.51
CA SER A 75 8.06 2.37 11.76
C SER A 75 7.56 0.96 11.43
N VAL A 76 8.40 -0.05 11.67
CA VAL A 76 8.06 -1.47 11.56
C VAL A 76 7.75 -2.01 12.95
N PRO A 77 6.49 -2.28 13.32
CA PRO A 77 6.16 -2.81 14.62
C PRO A 77 6.71 -4.23 14.78
N VAL A 78 7.55 -4.47 15.79
CA VAL A 78 8.17 -5.79 16.05
C VAL A 78 7.60 -6.47 17.30
N VAL A 79 7.11 -5.70 18.26
CA VAL A 79 6.48 -6.23 19.47
C VAL A 79 5.28 -5.37 19.80
N ASP A 80 4.16 -6.02 20.11
CA ASP A 80 3.01 -5.40 20.77
C ASP A 80 3.19 -5.52 22.29
N LYS A 81 3.19 -4.39 22.99
CA LYS A 81 3.42 -4.33 24.44
C LYS A 81 2.26 -4.89 25.27
N TRP A 82 1.07 -4.98 24.68
CA TRP A 82 -0.13 -5.50 25.34
C TRP A 82 -0.38 -6.98 25.06
N SER A 83 0.20 -7.51 23.98
CA SER A 83 0.01 -8.91 23.62
C SER A 83 0.73 -9.84 24.59
N LYS A 84 0.03 -10.91 25.01
CA LYS A 84 0.61 -12.01 25.79
C LYS A 84 1.45 -12.96 24.93
N VAL A 85 1.35 -12.87 23.61
CA VAL A 85 2.08 -13.71 22.66
C VAL A 85 3.41 -13.00 22.33
N GLN A 86 4.54 -13.59 22.77
CA GLN A 86 5.85 -13.00 22.54
C GLN A 86 6.34 -13.15 21.09
N THR A 87 6.97 -12.06 20.64
CA THR A 87 7.92 -11.89 19.52
C THR A 87 7.39 -12.04 18.09
N SER A 88 7.57 -10.99 17.29
CA SER A 88 7.59 -11.12 15.83
C SER A 88 8.63 -12.16 15.42
N LYS A 89 8.31 -12.96 14.39
CA LYS A 89 9.21 -13.96 13.81
C LYS A 89 10.40 -13.35 13.05
N ILE A 90 10.51 -12.02 13.02
CA ILE A 90 11.59 -11.33 12.33
C ILE A 90 12.89 -11.66 13.06
N GLN A 91 13.61 -12.65 12.54
CA GLN A 91 14.93 -12.99 13.03
C GLN A 91 15.84 -11.76 12.85
N SER A 92 16.46 -11.32 13.94
CA SER A 92 17.35 -10.15 14.00
C SER A 92 18.54 -10.20 13.03
N SER A 93 18.78 -11.33 12.35
CA SER A 93 19.83 -11.52 11.36
C SER A 93 19.46 -11.05 9.95
N VAL A 94 18.18 -10.84 9.64
CA VAL A 94 17.76 -10.44 8.29
C VAL A 94 17.75 -8.92 8.17
N ASN A 95 18.55 -8.38 7.25
CA ASN A 95 18.56 -6.95 6.96
C ASN A 95 17.30 -6.58 6.13
N ILE A 96 16.20 -6.24 6.81
CA ILE A 96 14.92 -5.86 6.17
C ILE A 96 15.12 -4.70 5.20
N ARG A 97 16.00 -3.75 5.53
CA ARG A 97 16.28 -2.61 4.66
C ARG A 97 16.87 -3.05 3.31
N ASP A 98 17.78 -4.02 3.30
CA ASP A 98 18.31 -4.57 2.04
C ASP A 98 17.19 -5.18 1.18
N LEU A 99 16.27 -5.90 1.80
CA LEU A 99 15.11 -6.46 1.09
C LEU A 99 14.16 -5.37 0.59
N PHE A 100 13.94 -4.29 1.32
CA PHE A 100 13.21 -3.12 0.81
C PHE A 100 13.91 -2.51 -0.41
N VAL A 101 15.24 -2.35 -0.39
CA VAL A 101 16.02 -1.82 -1.53
C VAL A 101 15.84 -2.71 -2.76
N ARG A 102 15.92 -4.03 -2.58
CA ARG A 102 15.82 -5.02 -3.66
C ARG A 102 14.39 -5.20 -4.18
N SER A 103 13.39 -5.14 -3.31
CA SER A 103 11.97 -5.34 -3.68
C SER A 103 11.25 -4.07 -4.13
N ARG A 104 11.76 -2.86 -3.84
CA ARG A 104 11.03 -1.60 -4.09
C ARG A 104 10.44 -1.50 -5.48
N ILE A 105 11.17 -1.89 -6.52
CA ILE A 105 10.70 -1.77 -7.91
C ILE A 105 9.84 -2.94 -8.40
N ALA A 106 9.68 -4.00 -7.61
CA ALA A 106 8.79 -5.10 -7.96
C ALA A 106 7.32 -4.63 -8.04
N ARG A 107 6.98 -3.54 -7.34
CA ARG A 107 5.62 -3.03 -7.24
C ARG A 107 5.51 -1.59 -7.72
N CYS A 108 4.34 -1.25 -8.24
CA CYS A 108 4.08 0.05 -8.86
C CYS A 108 4.48 1.20 -7.95
N ARG A 109 5.07 2.25 -8.53
CA ARG A 109 5.47 3.47 -7.79
C ARG A 109 6.53 3.25 -6.71
N SER A 110 7.30 2.17 -6.83
CA SER A 110 8.30 1.78 -5.83
C SER A 110 7.73 1.49 -4.44
N ARG A 111 6.45 1.10 -4.35
CA ARG A 111 5.76 0.87 -3.08
C ARG A 111 5.91 -0.61 -2.69
N PHE A 112 7.02 -0.96 -2.07
CA PHE A 112 7.27 -2.31 -1.53
C PHE A 112 6.24 -2.72 -0.46
N VAL A 113 6.33 -3.94 0.05
CA VAL A 113 5.46 -4.42 1.13
C VAL A 113 5.85 -3.74 2.44
N ALA A 114 4.97 -2.90 3.00
CA ALA A 114 5.19 -2.24 4.28
C ALA A 114 4.27 -2.83 5.37
N PRO A 115 4.81 -3.37 6.49
CA PRO A 115 4.02 -3.78 7.64
C PRO A 115 3.55 -2.53 8.41
N VAL A 116 2.24 -2.36 8.61
CA VAL A 116 1.68 -1.12 9.18
C VAL A 116 0.80 -1.35 10.41
N ILE A 117 0.40 -2.59 10.67
CA ILE A 117 -0.28 -3.01 11.90
C ILE A 117 0.30 -4.38 12.28
N PHE A 118 0.54 -4.58 13.57
CA PHE A 118 0.93 -5.88 14.12
C PHE A 118 -0.08 -6.25 15.20
N VAL A 119 -0.78 -7.37 15.04
CA VAL A 119 -1.87 -7.79 15.93
C VAL A 119 -1.83 -9.31 16.09
N ASP A 120 -1.87 -9.79 17.32
CA ASP A 120 -1.86 -11.23 17.64
C ASP A 120 -0.76 -12.03 16.90
N GLY A 121 0.45 -11.47 16.82
CA GLY A 121 1.58 -12.11 16.14
C GLY A 121 1.55 -12.04 14.61
N LYS A 122 0.57 -11.36 14.01
CA LYS A 122 0.35 -11.26 12.56
C LYS A 122 0.60 -9.85 12.06
N TYR A 123 1.17 -9.75 10.86
CA TYR A 123 1.33 -8.49 10.15
C TYR A 123 0.15 -8.20 9.22
N ILE A 124 -0.34 -6.97 9.29
CA ILE A 124 -1.14 -6.39 8.21
C ILE A 124 -0.21 -5.48 7.42
N CYS A 125 0.10 -5.92 6.21
CA CYS A 125 0.95 -5.22 5.27
C CYS A 125 0.10 -4.46 4.24
N ARG A 126 0.69 -3.39 3.71
CA ARG A 126 0.11 -2.61 2.62
C ARG A 126 1.10 -2.42 1.49
N SER A 127 0.58 -2.23 0.28
CA SER A 127 1.41 -1.99 -0.89
C SER A 127 0.60 -1.52 -2.11
N SER A 128 1.26 -1.40 -3.26
CA SER A 128 0.63 -1.37 -4.58
C SER A 128 0.64 -2.75 -5.24
N THR A 129 0.04 -2.88 -6.42
CA THR A 129 0.13 -4.09 -7.25
C THR A 129 1.52 -4.22 -7.89
N LEU A 130 1.78 -5.37 -8.50
CA LEU A 130 3.02 -5.69 -9.19
C LEU A 130 3.28 -4.77 -10.40
N SER A 131 4.50 -4.25 -10.54
CA SER A 131 4.92 -3.46 -11.72
C SER A 131 4.97 -4.30 -13.00
N SER A 132 4.67 -3.73 -14.16
CA SER A 132 4.96 -4.41 -15.44
C SER A 132 6.45 -4.45 -15.76
N TRP A 133 6.77 -5.25 -16.78
CA TRP A 133 8.05 -5.26 -17.47
C TRP A 133 8.52 -3.87 -17.87
N ALA A 134 7.65 -3.09 -18.52
CA ALA A 134 7.96 -1.74 -18.98
C ALA A 134 8.29 -0.80 -17.81
N GLU A 135 7.54 -0.87 -16.70
CA GLU A 135 7.80 -0.04 -15.52
C GLU A 135 9.14 -0.43 -14.85
N ILE A 136 9.40 -1.73 -14.67
CA ILE A 136 10.65 -2.22 -14.07
C ILE A 136 11.85 -1.84 -14.94
N TYR A 137 11.78 -2.05 -16.25
CA TYR A 137 12.90 -1.77 -17.16
C TYR A 137 13.22 -0.28 -17.24
N SER A 138 12.19 0.57 -17.35
CA SER A 138 12.33 2.03 -17.35
C SER A 138 13.00 2.52 -16.06
N ARG A 139 12.52 2.05 -14.90
CA ARG A 139 13.08 2.43 -13.59
C ARG A 139 14.48 1.86 -13.34
N SER A 140 14.74 0.62 -13.73
CA SER A 140 16.04 -0.02 -13.54
C SER A 140 17.13 0.64 -14.40
N SER A 141 16.78 1.02 -15.62
CA SER A 141 17.68 1.78 -16.49
C SER A 141 17.96 3.17 -15.92
N MET A 142 16.93 3.89 -15.48
CA MET A 142 17.11 5.20 -14.84
C MET A 142 17.94 5.13 -13.54
N ASN A 143 17.74 4.10 -12.71
CA ASN A 143 18.57 3.88 -11.52
C ASN A 143 20.03 3.58 -11.85
N ARG A 144 20.32 2.83 -12.93
CA ARG A 144 21.69 2.59 -13.39
C ARG A 144 22.36 3.88 -13.85
N PHE A 145 21.67 4.71 -14.64
CA PHE A 145 22.19 6.01 -15.10
C PHE A 145 22.44 7.01 -13.96
N ILE A 146 21.61 6.99 -12.91
CA ILE A 146 21.79 7.85 -11.73
C ILE A 146 22.90 7.32 -10.82
N GLY A 147 23.03 5.99 -10.66
CA GLY A 147 24.09 5.35 -9.86
C GLY A 147 25.50 5.52 -10.43
N THR A 148 25.64 5.68 -11.75
CA THR A 148 26.93 5.93 -12.43
C THR A 148 27.42 7.38 -12.35
N ARG A 149 26.69 8.30 -11.71
CA ARG A 149 27.13 9.71 -11.64
C ARG A 149 28.33 9.96 -10.70
N ASN A 150 28.83 8.93 -10.00
CA ASN A 150 30.02 9.01 -9.13
C ASN A 150 31.25 8.23 -9.62
N GLN A 151 31.23 7.61 -10.81
CA GLN A 151 32.46 7.07 -11.40
C GLN A 151 32.49 7.31 -12.92
N SER A 152 33.48 8.11 -13.33
CA SER A 152 34.22 8.09 -14.59
C SER A 152 33.42 7.93 -15.90
N VAL A 153 33.34 9.05 -16.62
CA VAL A 153 33.12 9.23 -18.07
C VAL A 153 33.13 7.93 -18.90
N VAL A 154 31.96 7.54 -19.40
CA VAL A 154 31.85 6.82 -20.68
C VAL A 154 31.03 7.68 -21.62
N ASN A 155 31.62 7.99 -22.78
CA ASN A 155 31.12 8.93 -23.77
C ASN A 155 29.70 8.58 -24.27
N PRO A 156 28.78 9.55 -24.36
CA PRO A 156 27.41 9.33 -24.83
C PRO A 156 27.32 9.41 -26.36
N SER A 157 27.96 8.47 -27.09
CA SER A 157 27.97 8.51 -28.56
C SER A 157 27.73 7.18 -29.28
N THR A 158 27.13 6.16 -28.64
CA THR A 158 26.77 4.90 -29.34
C THR A 158 25.50 4.23 -28.79
N ILE A 159 24.47 5.00 -28.44
CA ILE A 159 23.12 4.43 -28.32
C ILE A 159 22.30 4.94 -29.49
N ASP A 160 22.19 4.06 -30.48
CA ASP A 160 21.48 4.26 -31.72
C ASP A 160 20.03 4.67 -31.44
N ARG A 161 19.64 5.85 -31.95
CA ARG A 161 18.26 6.32 -31.91
C ARG A 161 17.49 5.62 -33.02
N THR A 162 17.15 4.35 -32.83
CA THR A 162 16.12 3.70 -33.65
C THR A 162 15.60 2.44 -32.95
N LEU A 163 14.64 2.63 -32.06
CA LEU A 163 13.61 1.61 -31.87
C LEU A 163 12.28 2.34 -32.05
N THR A 164 11.74 2.20 -33.26
CA THR A 164 10.34 2.39 -33.55
C THR A 164 9.55 1.63 -32.49
N ILE A 165 8.70 2.34 -31.75
CA ILE A 165 7.68 1.70 -30.93
C ILE A 165 6.64 1.22 -31.94
N ASP A 166 6.88 0.03 -32.51
CA ASP A 166 5.92 -0.59 -33.39
C ASP A 166 4.70 -1.01 -32.56
N ASN A 167 3.57 -0.43 -32.92
CA ASN A 167 2.24 -0.68 -32.38
C ASN A 167 1.76 -2.06 -32.84
N ASP A 168 2.33 -3.14 -32.28
CA ASP A 168 1.85 -4.49 -32.56
C ASP A 168 1.38 -5.22 -31.30
N ASP A 169 0.14 -5.68 -31.36
CA ASP A 169 -0.71 -6.23 -30.30
C ASP A 169 -0.33 -7.67 -29.89
N THR A 170 0.94 -8.06 -30.05
CA THR A 170 1.44 -9.41 -29.80
C THR A 170 2.76 -9.41 -29.01
N PHE A 171 2.67 -9.09 -27.71
CA PHE A 171 3.79 -9.29 -26.76
C PHE A 171 3.93 -10.77 -26.35
N ASP A 172 4.17 -11.64 -27.34
CA ASP A 172 4.88 -12.91 -27.21
C ASP A 172 6.34 -12.74 -27.65
N ASN A 173 6.95 -11.60 -27.28
CA ASN A 173 8.39 -11.43 -27.42
C ASN A 173 9.07 -12.29 -26.35
N VAL A 174 9.88 -13.24 -26.83
CA VAL A 174 10.76 -14.09 -26.02
C VAL A 174 11.58 -13.20 -25.07
N GLU A 175 11.27 -13.23 -23.78
CA GLU A 175 12.03 -12.52 -22.76
C GLU A 175 13.49 -12.96 -22.86
N GLN A 176 14.40 -12.01 -23.06
CA GLN A 176 15.82 -12.35 -23.13
C GLN A 176 16.28 -12.96 -21.78
N PRO A 177 17.18 -13.96 -21.78
CA PRO A 177 17.58 -14.66 -20.56
C PRO A 177 18.04 -13.73 -19.42
N GLU A 178 18.84 -12.71 -19.75
CA GLU A 178 19.34 -11.73 -18.78
C GLU A 178 18.23 -10.86 -18.18
N GLN A 179 17.23 -10.49 -18.99
CA GLN A 179 16.08 -9.76 -18.51
C GLN A 179 15.35 -10.62 -17.49
N ARG A 180 14.98 -11.86 -17.86
CA ARG A 180 14.28 -12.81 -16.98
C ARG A 180 14.95 -12.97 -15.61
N THR A 181 16.27 -13.09 -15.56
CA THR A 181 17.04 -13.19 -14.31
C THR A 181 16.80 -12.00 -13.38
N ILE A 182 16.82 -10.77 -13.90
CA ILE A 182 16.57 -9.56 -13.09
C ILE A 182 15.14 -9.57 -12.51
N TYR A 183 14.14 -10.03 -13.27
CA TYR A 183 12.77 -10.10 -12.75
C TYR A 183 12.62 -11.17 -11.69
N ASP A 184 13.21 -12.34 -11.90
CA ASP A 184 13.21 -13.41 -10.91
C ASP A 184 13.87 -12.94 -9.61
N GLU A 185 14.96 -12.18 -9.68
CA GLU A 185 15.59 -11.57 -8.51
C GLU A 185 14.70 -10.55 -7.79
N LEU A 186 14.11 -9.59 -8.51
CA LEU A 186 13.28 -8.54 -7.93
C LEU A 186 11.97 -9.09 -7.34
N ARG A 187 11.34 -10.03 -8.05
CA ARG A 187 10.14 -10.75 -7.58
C ARG A 187 10.46 -11.67 -6.42
N GLY A 188 11.61 -12.35 -6.48
CA GLY A 188 12.13 -13.16 -5.39
C GLY A 188 12.28 -12.33 -4.12
N ALA A 189 12.88 -11.15 -4.20
CA ALA A 189 13.00 -10.24 -3.07
C ALA A 189 11.63 -9.77 -2.52
N ASP A 190 10.65 -9.50 -3.38
CA ASP A 190 9.28 -9.17 -2.94
C ASP A 190 8.60 -10.34 -2.22
N ILE A 191 8.79 -11.57 -2.72
CA ILE A 191 8.26 -12.80 -2.12
C ILE A 191 8.96 -13.10 -0.79
N ASP A 192 10.27 -12.92 -0.71
CA ASP A 192 11.03 -13.08 0.53
C ASP A 192 10.55 -12.07 1.59
N LEU A 193 10.23 -10.84 1.17
CA LEU A 193 9.66 -9.84 2.06
C LEU A 193 8.28 -10.23 2.58
N LEU A 194 7.41 -10.77 1.71
CA LEU A 194 6.12 -11.33 2.13
C LEU A 194 6.28 -12.47 3.14
N LYS A 195 7.25 -13.36 2.92
CA LYS A 195 7.54 -14.50 3.82
C LYS A 195 8.10 -14.04 5.17
N ILE A 196 8.94 -13.01 5.20
CA ILE A 196 9.47 -12.45 6.46
C ILE A 196 8.38 -11.85 7.33
N PHE A 197 7.40 -11.20 6.71
CA PHE A 197 6.21 -10.72 7.41
C PHE A 197 5.14 -11.80 7.59
N ASP A 198 5.49 -13.07 7.34
CA ASP A 198 4.61 -14.24 7.47
C ASP A 198 3.26 -14.04 6.78
N VAL A 199 3.24 -13.38 5.62
CA VAL A 199 2.02 -13.14 4.85
C VAL A 199 1.55 -14.45 4.24
N GLY A 200 0.33 -14.86 4.56
CA GLY A 200 -0.31 -16.05 3.99
C GLY A 200 -1.31 -15.72 2.88
N SER A 201 -1.86 -14.50 2.89
CA SER A 201 -2.92 -14.11 1.97
C SER A 201 -2.75 -12.70 1.41
N ILE A 202 -3.19 -12.51 0.18
CA ILE A 202 -3.11 -11.24 -0.55
C ILE A 202 -4.51 -10.80 -0.95
N VAL A 203 -4.92 -9.66 -0.39
CA VAL A 203 -6.19 -8.98 -0.66
C VAL A 203 -5.98 -7.97 -1.79
N ASN A 204 -6.59 -8.24 -2.93
CA ASN A 204 -6.51 -7.40 -4.11
C ASN A 204 -7.80 -6.61 -4.32
N LEU A 205 -7.70 -5.27 -4.22
CA LEU A 205 -8.82 -4.35 -4.35
C LEU A 205 -9.03 -3.78 -5.78
N MET A 206 -8.32 -4.31 -6.78
CA MET A 206 -8.42 -3.83 -8.16
C MET A 206 -9.75 -4.22 -8.81
N VAL A 207 -10.35 -3.27 -9.54
CA VAL A 207 -11.53 -3.53 -10.39
C VAL A 207 -11.13 -4.06 -11.76
N GLN A 208 -9.84 -4.05 -12.07
CA GLN A 208 -9.27 -4.53 -13.31
C GLN A 208 -8.36 -5.74 -13.05
N LYS A 209 -8.40 -6.75 -13.91
CA LYS A 209 -7.42 -7.85 -13.92
C LYS A 209 -6.04 -7.35 -14.32
N LYS A 210 -6.00 -6.44 -15.29
CA LYS A 210 -4.79 -5.77 -15.82
C LYS A 210 -5.09 -4.31 -16.11
N TYR A 211 -4.12 -3.43 -15.84
CA TYR A 211 -4.24 -2.02 -16.19
C TYR A 211 -3.37 -1.72 -17.42
N THR A 212 -3.96 -1.03 -18.39
CA THR A 212 -3.33 -0.63 -19.66
C THR A 212 -3.39 0.88 -19.77
N LEU A 213 -2.29 1.52 -20.17
CA LEU A 213 -2.23 2.95 -20.48
C LEU A 213 -1.60 3.09 -21.87
N PHE A 214 -2.24 3.85 -22.77
CA PHE A 214 -1.79 4.03 -24.16
C PHE A 214 -1.47 2.71 -24.89
N GLY A 215 -2.31 1.68 -24.75
CA GLY A 215 -2.09 0.36 -25.37
C GLY A 215 -1.05 -0.53 -24.67
N MET A 216 -0.23 0.02 -23.78
CA MET A 216 0.77 -0.75 -23.03
C MET A 216 0.19 -1.36 -21.75
N LYS A 217 0.29 -2.68 -21.60
CA LYS A 217 -0.06 -3.38 -20.35
C LYS A 217 0.91 -2.97 -19.25
N LEU A 218 0.47 -2.09 -18.35
CA LEU A 218 1.30 -1.45 -17.34
C LEU A 218 1.39 -2.21 -16.03
N THR A 219 0.42 -3.07 -15.70
CA THR A 219 0.45 -3.88 -14.47
C THR A 219 -0.65 -4.95 -14.44
N GLY A 220 -0.43 -6.02 -13.69
CA GLY A 220 -1.43 -7.02 -13.32
C GLY A 220 -1.30 -7.43 -11.86
N SER A 221 -2.31 -8.12 -11.35
CA SER A 221 -2.25 -8.77 -10.03
C SER A 221 -1.28 -9.95 -10.04
N GLU A 222 -0.76 -10.27 -8.86
CA GLU A 222 -0.06 -11.49 -8.45
C GLU A 222 -0.70 -12.75 -9.04
N LYS A 223 -2.04 -12.80 -9.09
CA LYS A 223 -2.80 -13.91 -9.69
C LYS A 223 -2.49 -14.14 -11.18
N PHE A 224 -2.12 -13.09 -11.89
CA PHE A 224 -1.81 -13.13 -13.32
C PHE A 224 -0.30 -13.12 -13.59
N ASP A 225 0.53 -13.44 -12.60
CA ASP A 225 1.95 -13.69 -12.80
C ASP A 225 2.14 -14.91 -13.71
N LYS A 226 2.79 -14.71 -14.86
CA LYS A 226 2.98 -15.77 -15.88
C LYS A 226 3.70 -17.01 -15.35
N TYR A 227 4.49 -16.84 -14.30
CA TYR A 227 5.34 -17.87 -13.74
C TYR A 227 4.80 -18.44 -12.42
N ASN A 228 3.60 -18.01 -12.00
CA ASN A 228 2.95 -18.44 -10.77
C ASN A 228 3.85 -18.31 -9.52
N ARG A 229 4.74 -17.30 -9.48
CA ARG A 229 5.72 -17.15 -8.38
C ARG A 229 5.05 -16.89 -7.02
N TYR A 230 3.86 -16.28 -7.05
CA TYR A 230 3.05 -15.97 -5.89
C TYR A 230 2.02 -17.07 -5.55
N GLY A 231 2.08 -18.24 -6.19
CA GLY A 231 1.09 -19.31 -6.03
C GLY A 231 1.03 -19.92 -4.62
N SER A 232 1.99 -19.64 -3.75
CA SER A 232 1.97 -20.06 -2.33
C SER A 232 1.10 -19.18 -1.43
N PHE A 233 0.65 -18.01 -1.91
CA PHE A 233 -0.20 -17.10 -1.15
C PHE A 233 -1.65 -17.28 -1.57
N GLU A 234 -2.56 -17.29 -0.59
CA GLU A 234 -3.99 -17.35 -0.87
C GLU A 234 -4.50 -16.00 -1.38
N MET A 235 -5.07 -15.99 -2.57
CA MET A 235 -5.59 -14.77 -3.19
C MET A 235 -7.05 -14.52 -2.76
N ILE A 236 -7.32 -13.30 -2.30
CA ILE A 236 -8.67 -12.82 -2.00
C ILE A 236 -8.94 -11.61 -2.91
N LEU A 237 -9.76 -11.80 -3.95
CA LEU A 237 -10.07 -10.73 -4.89
C LEU A 237 -11.34 -10.02 -4.45
N LEU A 238 -11.22 -8.72 -4.15
CA LEU A 238 -12.30 -7.87 -3.66
C LEU A 238 -12.35 -6.58 -4.49
N PRO A 239 -12.83 -6.62 -5.75
CA PRO A 239 -12.92 -5.43 -6.62
C PRO A 239 -13.62 -4.27 -5.92
N TYR A 240 -12.90 -3.16 -5.71
CA TYR A 240 -13.44 -2.02 -4.95
C TYR A 240 -13.34 -0.71 -5.73
N PRO A 241 -14.38 0.15 -5.72
CA PRO A 241 -14.40 1.41 -6.46
C PRO A 241 -13.18 2.30 -6.20
N GLY A 242 -12.69 2.97 -7.24
CA GLY A 242 -11.60 3.94 -7.14
C GLY A 242 -12.08 5.33 -6.67
N CYS A 243 -11.14 6.26 -6.50
CA CYS A 243 -11.44 7.64 -6.08
C CYS A 243 -12.48 8.36 -6.96
N GLU A 244 -12.55 8.03 -8.25
CA GLU A 244 -13.54 8.59 -9.18
C GLU A 244 -14.99 8.37 -8.73
N HIS A 245 -15.27 7.23 -8.10
CA HIS A 245 -16.57 6.96 -7.51
C HIS A 245 -16.83 7.90 -6.33
N PHE A 246 -15.85 8.08 -5.45
CA PHE A 246 -16.00 8.88 -4.24
C PHE A 246 -16.04 10.39 -4.47
N ARG A 247 -15.68 10.88 -5.67
CA ARG A 247 -15.93 12.28 -6.07
C ARG A 247 -17.43 12.63 -6.06
N GLU A 248 -18.29 11.65 -6.33
CA GLU A 248 -19.75 11.85 -6.31
C GLU A 248 -20.31 11.99 -4.88
N LEU A 249 -19.52 11.74 -3.83
CA LEU A 249 -19.97 11.80 -2.44
C LEU A 249 -20.49 13.20 -2.05
N VAL A 250 -19.89 14.26 -2.59
CA VAL A 250 -20.34 15.65 -2.38
C VAL A 250 -21.73 15.87 -2.98
N THR A 251 -22.03 15.25 -4.12
CA THR A 251 -23.31 15.39 -4.83
C THR A 251 -24.48 14.76 -4.06
N VAL A 252 -24.19 13.71 -3.28
CA VAL A 252 -25.16 13.03 -2.40
C VAL A 252 -25.11 13.54 -0.95
N LYS A 253 -24.56 14.74 -0.72
CA LYS A 253 -24.45 15.38 0.60
C LYS A 253 -23.76 14.49 1.65
N TYR A 254 -22.71 13.79 1.23
CA TYR A 254 -21.94 12.89 2.08
C TYR A 254 -22.69 11.66 2.62
N ASN A 255 -23.83 11.30 2.02
CA ASN A 255 -24.51 10.05 2.33
C ASN A 255 -24.01 8.89 1.45
N ALA A 256 -23.10 8.08 1.99
CA ALA A 256 -22.53 6.93 1.29
C ALA A 256 -23.53 5.79 1.02
N GLU A 257 -24.69 5.74 1.69
CA GLU A 257 -25.72 4.73 1.44
C GLU A 257 -26.43 4.94 0.10
N LEU A 258 -26.35 6.16 -0.44
CA LEU A 258 -26.89 6.52 -1.76
C LEU A 258 -25.87 6.32 -2.89
N MET A 259 -24.66 5.85 -2.58
CA MET A 259 -23.56 5.72 -3.54
C MET A 259 -23.51 4.29 -4.11
N PHE A 260 -23.97 4.12 -5.35
CA PHE A 260 -23.93 2.86 -6.09
C PHE A 260 -22.90 2.90 -7.22
N TYR A 261 -21.95 1.97 -7.21
CA TYR A 261 -20.90 1.94 -8.23
C TYR A 261 -21.41 1.34 -9.54
N LYS A 262 -21.08 1.99 -10.66
CA LYS A 262 -21.44 1.52 -12.01
C LYS A 262 -20.51 0.39 -12.44
N TRP A 263 -20.86 -0.84 -12.07
CA TRP A 263 -20.08 -2.04 -12.43
C TRP A 263 -20.07 -2.37 -13.92
N SER A 264 -21.06 -1.89 -14.70
CA SER A 264 -21.19 -2.14 -16.14
C SER A 264 -20.11 -1.47 -17.01
N LEU A 265 -19.25 -0.63 -16.44
CA LEU A 265 -18.18 0.02 -17.21
C LEU A 265 -17.18 -1.02 -17.76
N PRO A 266 -16.75 -0.92 -19.03
CA PRO A 266 -15.88 -1.92 -19.67
C PRO A 266 -14.54 -2.17 -18.95
N LYS A 267 -14.04 -1.16 -18.22
CA LYS A 267 -12.81 -1.29 -17.44
C LYS A 267 -12.96 -2.27 -16.27
N ASN A 268 -14.17 -2.61 -15.84
CA ASN A 268 -14.43 -3.45 -14.68
C ASN A 268 -14.53 -4.92 -15.10
N ASP A 269 -13.40 -5.60 -15.21
CA ASP A 269 -13.31 -7.02 -15.61
C ASP A 269 -12.93 -7.96 -14.46
N ALA A 270 -12.63 -7.43 -13.27
CA ALA A 270 -12.42 -8.21 -12.05
C ALA A 270 -13.75 -8.59 -11.38
N ILE A 271 -13.80 -9.80 -10.83
CA ILE A 271 -14.95 -10.37 -10.13
C ILE A 271 -14.47 -10.77 -8.73
N PRO A 272 -15.30 -10.63 -7.67
CA PRO A 272 -14.97 -11.17 -6.37
C PRO A 272 -14.65 -12.66 -6.47
N GLU A 273 -13.50 -13.04 -5.91
CA GLU A 273 -13.08 -14.43 -5.80
C GLU A 273 -12.58 -14.63 -4.38
N ILE A 274 -13.39 -15.32 -3.59
CA ILE A 274 -13.24 -15.45 -2.15
C ILE A 274 -13.06 -16.94 -1.86
N PRO A 275 -12.03 -17.35 -1.10
CA PRO A 275 -11.88 -18.72 -0.64
C PRO A 275 -13.16 -19.25 0.01
N ILE A 276 -13.53 -20.49 -0.32
CA ILE A 276 -14.82 -21.09 0.10
C ILE A 276 -15.00 -20.99 1.61
N HIS A 277 -13.94 -21.30 2.37
CA HIS A 277 -13.96 -21.29 3.83
C HIS A 277 -14.25 -19.91 4.44
N LEU A 278 -13.96 -18.81 3.73
CA LEU A 278 -14.33 -17.45 4.16
C LEU A 278 -15.76 -17.11 3.75
N SER A 279 -16.12 -17.45 2.51
CA SER A 279 -17.45 -17.14 1.97
C SER A 279 -18.57 -17.89 2.69
N SER A 280 -18.32 -19.13 3.15
CA SER A 280 -19.32 -19.98 3.82
C SER A 280 -19.63 -19.53 5.24
N CYS A 281 -18.71 -18.83 5.90
CA CYS A 281 -18.89 -18.36 7.27
C CYS A 281 -19.67 -17.04 7.34
N LEU A 282 -19.81 -16.34 6.22
CA LEU A 282 -20.58 -15.10 6.13
C LEU A 282 -21.95 -15.39 5.50
N TYR A 283 -23.02 -14.93 6.14
CA TYR A 283 -24.39 -14.99 5.61
C TYR A 283 -24.62 -13.94 4.51
N THR A 284 -23.71 -13.85 3.55
CA THR A 284 -23.70 -12.82 2.49
C THR A 284 -23.92 -13.48 1.14
N ASP A 285 -24.98 -13.07 0.43
CA ASP A 285 -25.21 -13.51 -0.94
C ASP A 285 -24.37 -12.68 -1.92
N TRP A 286 -23.21 -13.22 -2.28
CA TRP A 286 -22.27 -12.60 -3.19
C TRP A 286 -22.80 -12.45 -4.62
N SER A 287 -23.93 -13.06 -5.01
CA SER A 287 -24.50 -12.85 -6.35
C SER A 287 -25.00 -11.41 -6.54
N PHE A 288 -25.36 -10.72 -5.46
CA PHE A 288 -25.85 -9.34 -5.44
C PHE A 288 -24.75 -8.29 -5.23
N TRP A 289 -23.47 -8.67 -5.22
CA TRP A 289 -22.37 -7.74 -4.91
C TRP A 289 -22.35 -6.47 -5.78
N ARG A 290 -22.85 -6.55 -7.02
CA ARG A 290 -22.94 -5.40 -7.94
C ARG A 290 -24.06 -4.43 -7.61
N THR A 291 -25.03 -4.82 -6.78
CA THR A 291 -26.18 -3.98 -6.39
C THR A 291 -25.96 -3.30 -5.04
N TRP A 292 -24.94 -3.69 -4.29
CA TRP A 292 -24.61 -3.08 -3.00
C TRP A 292 -24.21 -1.61 -3.16
N ASN A 293 -24.68 -0.79 -2.21
CA ASN A 293 -24.14 0.55 -2.06
C ASN A 293 -22.72 0.49 -1.45
N SER A 294 -22.07 1.66 -1.38
CA SER A 294 -20.69 1.73 -0.92
C SER A 294 -20.53 1.28 0.54
N VAL A 295 -21.53 1.51 1.39
CA VAL A 295 -21.49 1.10 2.81
C VAL A 295 -21.55 -0.41 2.93
N GLU A 296 -22.52 -1.06 2.28
CA GLU A 296 -22.70 -2.51 2.29
C GLU A 296 -21.50 -3.24 1.68
N LEU A 297 -21.00 -2.75 0.53
CA LEU A 297 -19.80 -3.29 -0.10
C LEU A 297 -18.58 -3.22 0.82
N THR A 298 -18.37 -2.07 1.47
CA THR A 298 -17.25 -1.89 2.41
C THR A 298 -17.37 -2.82 3.60
N LYS A 299 -18.57 -2.92 4.21
CA LYS A 299 -18.83 -3.80 5.36
C LYS A 299 -18.54 -5.26 5.03
N ASN A 300 -19.09 -5.76 3.92
CA ASN A 300 -18.91 -7.16 3.52
C ASN A 300 -17.43 -7.48 3.22
N TYR A 301 -16.71 -6.56 2.57
CA TYR A 301 -15.29 -6.74 2.30
C TYR A 301 -14.44 -6.67 3.56
N LEU A 302 -14.74 -5.75 4.48
CA LEU A 302 -14.04 -5.64 5.75
C LEU A 302 -14.25 -6.89 6.61
N GLN A 303 -15.47 -7.44 6.63
CA GLN A 303 -15.78 -8.70 7.32
C GLN A 303 -14.95 -9.88 6.78
N ILE A 304 -14.80 -10.01 5.46
CA ILE A 304 -13.92 -11.03 4.87
C ILE A 304 -12.48 -10.88 5.36
N ILE A 305 -11.96 -9.64 5.38
CA ILE A 305 -10.57 -9.40 5.77
C ILE A 305 -10.36 -9.65 7.27
N LEU A 306 -11.29 -9.22 8.13
CA LEU A 306 -11.24 -9.49 9.56
C LEU A 306 -11.37 -10.98 9.86
N HIS A 307 -12.27 -11.69 9.17
CA HIS A 307 -12.43 -13.14 9.34
C HIS A 307 -11.19 -13.91 8.89
N GLN A 308 -10.52 -13.48 7.81
CA GLN A 308 -9.23 -14.04 7.41
C GLN A 308 -8.16 -13.82 8.48
N LEU A 309 -8.12 -12.63 9.08
CA LEU A 309 -7.19 -12.34 10.18
C LEU A 309 -7.48 -13.18 11.41
N GLU A 310 -8.74 -13.44 11.75
CA GLU A 310 -9.13 -14.23 12.91
C GLU A 310 -8.80 -15.72 12.73
N THR A 311 -9.12 -16.27 11.55
CA THR A 311 -9.01 -17.71 11.29
C THR A 311 -7.61 -18.16 10.85
N ASN A 312 -6.87 -17.32 10.14
CA ASN A 312 -5.53 -17.64 9.65
C ASN A 312 -4.46 -17.31 10.71
N LYS A 313 -3.38 -18.10 10.72
CA LYS A 313 -2.21 -17.89 11.58
C LYS A 313 -1.21 -16.90 10.98
N CYS A 314 -1.30 -16.66 9.67
CA CYS A 314 -0.41 -15.80 8.93
C CYS A 314 -0.96 -14.37 8.80
N GLY A 315 -0.08 -13.43 8.50
CA GLY A 315 -0.42 -12.06 8.14
C GLY A 315 -1.08 -11.93 6.78
N ILE A 316 -1.46 -10.70 6.44
CA ILE A 316 -2.10 -10.38 5.16
C ILE A 316 -1.40 -9.21 4.47
N LEU A 317 -1.45 -9.18 3.15
CA LEU A 317 -1.14 -8.00 2.36
C LEU A 317 -2.44 -7.43 1.78
N ILE A 318 -2.66 -6.13 1.93
CA ILE A 318 -3.74 -5.41 1.26
C ILE A 318 -3.15 -4.45 0.23
N HIS A 319 -3.60 -4.54 -1.01
CA HIS A 319 -3.13 -3.66 -2.07
C HIS A 319 -4.23 -3.29 -3.06
N CYS A 320 -3.94 -2.26 -3.84
CA CYS A 320 -4.70 -1.90 -5.02
C CYS A 320 -3.71 -1.41 -6.09
N LEU A 321 -4.21 -0.89 -7.21
CA LEU A 321 -3.36 -0.44 -8.33
C LEU A 321 -2.21 0.47 -7.86
N SER A 322 -2.53 1.58 -7.21
CA SER A 322 -1.53 2.57 -6.79
C SER A 322 -1.11 2.44 -5.32
N GLY A 323 -1.87 1.71 -4.51
CA GLY A 323 -1.62 1.55 -3.07
C GLY A 323 -1.91 2.78 -2.19
N TRP A 324 -2.56 3.82 -2.73
CA TRP A 324 -2.70 5.14 -2.07
C TRP A 324 -4.13 5.69 -1.97
N ASP A 325 -5.16 4.97 -2.45
CA ASP A 325 -6.58 5.39 -2.33
C ASP A 325 -7.40 4.30 -1.61
N ARG A 326 -7.58 3.14 -2.26
CA ARG A 326 -8.36 2.02 -1.69
C ARG A 326 -7.64 1.30 -0.55
N THR A 327 -6.33 1.13 -0.70
CA THR A 327 -5.48 0.53 0.32
C THR A 327 -5.53 1.28 1.65
N PRO A 328 -5.25 2.60 1.72
CA PRO A 328 -5.35 3.31 2.99
C PRO A 328 -6.76 3.31 3.58
N LEU A 329 -7.82 3.29 2.77
CA LEU A 329 -9.18 3.12 3.27
C LEU A 329 -9.32 1.83 4.08
N PHE A 330 -9.00 0.67 3.51
CA PHE A 330 -9.13 -0.60 4.24
C PHE A 330 -8.14 -0.73 5.40
N ILE A 331 -6.91 -0.22 5.27
CA ILE A 331 -5.95 -0.19 6.38
C ILE A 331 -6.49 0.65 7.54
N SER A 332 -7.06 1.84 7.26
CA SER A 332 -7.62 2.71 8.28
C SER A 332 -8.85 2.10 8.96
N LEU A 333 -9.74 1.45 8.20
CA LEU A 333 -10.89 0.76 8.75
C LEU A 333 -10.46 -0.39 9.66
N LEU A 334 -9.49 -1.20 9.24
CA LEU A 334 -8.93 -2.27 10.09
C LEU A 334 -8.30 -1.71 11.35
N ARG A 335 -7.50 -0.65 11.26
CA ARG A 335 -6.89 -0.01 12.42
C ARG A 335 -7.94 0.45 13.42
N LEU A 336 -8.98 1.13 12.95
CA LEU A 336 -10.04 1.66 13.79
C LEU A 336 -10.91 0.55 14.38
N SER A 337 -11.25 -0.50 13.61
CA SER A 337 -12.00 -1.65 14.12
C SER A 337 -11.22 -2.40 15.20
N LEU A 338 -9.95 -2.73 14.93
CA LEU A 338 -9.10 -3.43 15.90
C LEU A 338 -8.84 -2.59 17.15
N TRP A 339 -8.68 -1.27 17.01
CA TRP A 339 -8.54 -0.37 18.14
C TRP A 339 -9.84 -0.30 18.97
N ALA A 340 -11.00 -0.20 18.32
CA ALA A 340 -12.28 -0.17 19.00
C ALA A 340 -12.55 -1.45 19.82
N ASP A 341 -12.05 -2.60 19.35
CA ASP A 341 -12.12 -3.88 20.04
C ASP A 341 -10.99 -4.07 21.09
N GLY A 342 -10.11 -3.08 21.26
CA GLY A 342 -8.99 -3.13 22.19
C GLY A 342 -7.87 -4.10 21.77
N CYS A 343 -7.82 -4.50 20.50
CA CYS A 343 -6.80 -5.43 20.00
C CYS A 343 -5.45 -4.76 19.73
N ILE A 344 -5.44 -3.45 19.42
CA ILE A 344 -4.23 -2.66 19.14
C ILE A 344 -4.37 -1.25 19.70
N HIS A 345 -3.25 -0.55 19.88
CA HIS A 345 -3.24 0.88 20.21
C HIS A 345 -4.10 1.24 21.45
N GLN A 346 -4.13 0.34 22.45
CA GLN A 346 -4.97 0.44 23.65
C GLN A 346 -4.70 1.69 24.50
N SER A 347 -3.51 2.29 24.42
CA SER A 347 -3.17 3.51 25.16
C SER A 347 -3.68 4.78 24.49
N LEU A 348 -4.01 4.74 23.21
CA LEU A 348 -4.33 5.94 22.42
C LEU A 348 -5.76 6.42 22.67
N THR A 349 -5.93 7.72 22.85
CA THR A 349 -7.25 8.37 22.87
C THR A 349 -7.91 8.37 21.49
N VAL A 350 -9.18 8.80 21.43
CA VAL A 350 -9.93 8.97 20.18
C VAL A 350 -9.21 9.93 19.23
N GLU A 351 -8.71 11.06 19.74
CA GLU A 351 -7.98 12.06 18.97
C GLU A 351 -6.65 11.50 18.46
N GLU A 352 -5.94 10.75 19.29
CA GLU A 352 -4.65 10.16 18.97
C GLU A 352 -4.76 9.07 17.90
N ILE A 353 -5.73 8.14 18.02
CA ILE A 353 -5.93 7.11 16.99
C ILE A 353 -6.43 7.71 15.67
N LEU A 354 -7.28 8.75 15.73
CA LEU A 354 -7.75 9.45 14.54
C LEU A 354 -6.59 10.15 13.84
N TYR A 355 -5.75 10.87 14.59
CA TYR A 355 -4.55 11.50 14.05
C TYR A 355 -3.60 10.48 13.47
N LEU A 356 -3.31 9.39 14.20
CA LEU A 356 -2.42 8.34 13.71
C LEU A 356 -2.90 7.74 12.39
N THR A 357 -4.20 7.50 12.29
CA THR A 357 -4.84 6.98 11.08
C THR A 357 -4.69 7.96 9.90
N LEU A 358 -5.02 9.24 10.10
CA LEU A 358 -4.90 10.26 9.06
C LEU A 358 -3.44 10.52 8.67
N ALA A 359 -2.54 10.58 9.65
CA ALA A 359 -1.14 10.89 9.44
C ALA A 359 -0.44 9.71 8.75
N TYR A 360 -0.48 8.54 9.37
CA TYR A 360 0.33 7.41 8.94
C TYR A 360 -0.35 6.64 7.80
N ASP A 361 -1.64 6.31 7.89
CA ASP A 361 -2.25 5.49 6.84
C ASP A 361 -2.50 6.29 5.55
N TRP A 362 -2.86 7.56 5.68
CA TRP A 362 -3.19 8.40 4.52
C TRP A 362 -2.04 9.31 4.10
N TYR A 363 -1.70 10.31 4.91
CA TYR A 363 -0.81 11.40 4.50
C TYR A 363 0.61 10.92 4.20
N LEU A 364 1.31 10.32 5.17
CA LEU A 364 2.72 9.92 5.06
C LEU A 364 2.95 8.77 4.06
N PHE A 365 1.89 8.05 3.69
CA PHE A 365 1.92 7.06 2.61
C PHE A 365 1.48 7.66 1.25
N GLY A 366 1.49 8.98 1.12
CA GLY A 366 1.36 9.69 -0.14
C GLY A 366 -0.04 9.65 -0.74
N HIS A 367 -1.10 9.59 0.07
CA HIS A 367 -2.43 9.91 -0.46
C HIS A 367 -2.45 11.37 -0.92
N ASN A 368 -2.96 11.61 -2.13
CA ASN A 368 -3.04 12.95 -2.70
C ASN A 368 -4.42 13.54 -2.43
N LEU A 369 -4.66 14.06 -1.23
CA LEU A 369 -5.96 14.61 -0.88
C LEU A 369 -6.30 15.85 -1.73
N SER A 370 -5.32 16.69 -2.06
CA SER A 370 -5.55 17.92 -2.84
C SER A 370 -6.09 17.67 -4.25
N GLU A 371 -5.73 16.56 -4.90
CA GLU A 371 -6.31 16.14 -6.19
C GLU A 371 -7.68 15.42 -6.06
N ARG A 372 -8.14 15.16 -4.84
CA ARG A 372 -9.36 14.38 -4.56
C ARG A 372 -10.49 15.24 -3.99
N LEU A 373 -10.16 16.40 -3.44
CA LEU A 373 -11.10 17.51 -3.19
C LEU A 373 -11.50 18.16 -4.53
#